data_AF-A0A1N6EXE7-F1
#
_entry.id   AF-A0A1N6EXE7-F1
#
_cell.length_a   1.000
_cell.length_b   1.000
_cell.length_c   1.000
_cell.angle_alpha   90.00
_cell.angle_beta   90.00
_cell.angle_gamma   90.00
#
_symmetry.space_group_name_H-M   'P 1'
#
loop_
_entity.id
_entity.type
_entity.pdbx_description
1 polymer ?
#
loop_
_entity_poly.entity_id
_entity_poly.type
_entity_poly.pdbx_seq_one_letter_code
_entity_poly.pdbx_strand_id
1 'polypeptide(L)'
;MKSLLKISFAAAVLGVFFTSCKDDDDYQTIESVDKVKIDSVKIVSDTMSVFSVQSIRTYSTYASTCRGFYGYDYVHTGEFDRDVTAYQYLTNGMCSQVNHKSANQINFSPRKKGNYTFRFWNGNNNWITKTIVVE
;
A
#
# COMPACT_ATOMS: atom_id res chain seq x y z
N MET A 1 25.21 50.71 34.50
CA MET A 1 25.45 49.59 33.55
C MET A 1 24.66 48.32 33.89
N LYS A 2 23.37 48.41 34.24
CA LYS A 2 22.50 47.23 34.53
C LYS A 2 21.30 47.10 33.57
N SER A 3 21.09 48.12 32.72
CA SER A 3 19.96 48.19 31.78
C SER A 3 20.29 47.57 30.41
N LEU A 4 21.52 47.73 29.92
CA LEU A 4 21.95 47.22 28.61
C LEU A 4 21.96 45.68 28.52
N LEU A 5 22.17 44.99 29.65
CA LEU A 5 22.13 43.53 29.73
C LEU A 5 20.72 42.95 29.55
N LYS A 6 19.67 43.69 29.93
CA LYS A 6 18.28 43.24 29.81
C LYS A 6 17.75 43.34 28.39
N ILE A 7 18.21 44.35 27.64
CA ILE A 7 17.81 44.56 26.24
C ILE A 7 18.46 43.51 25.32
N SER A 8 19.71 43.13 25.61
CA SER A 8 20.43 42.08 24.85
C SER A 8 19.78 40.70 24.97
N PHE A 9 19.27 40.34 26.17
CA PHE A 9 18.59 39.06 26.37
C PHE A 9 17.21 39.00 25.70
N ALA A 10 16.47 40.11 25.69
CA ALA A 10 15.17 40.19 25.03
C ALA A 10 15.30 40.08 23.49
N ALA A 11 16.34 40.66 22.90
CA ALA A 11 16.61 40.56 21.47
C ALA A 11 17.03 39.15 21.04
N ALA A 12 17.79 38.44 21.88
CA ALA A 12 18.21 37.06 21.61
C ALA A 12 17.04 36.07 21.62
N VAL A 13 16.07 36.25 22.53
CA VAL A 13 14.88 35.38 22.62
C VAL A 13 13.91 35.62 21.45
N LEU A 14 13.78 36.85 20.96
CA LEU A 14 12.94 37.17 19.79
C LEU A 14 13.52 36.63 18.46
N GLY A 15 14.84 36.44 18.36
CA GLY A 15 15.48 35.89 17.16
C GLY A 15 15.19 34.41 16.91
N VAL A 16 14.88 33.63 17.95
CA VAL A 16 14.64 32.17 17.82
C VAL A 16 13.26 31.87 17.23
N PHE A 17 12.28 32.78 17.38
CA PHE A 17 10.92 32.59 16.87
C PHE A 17 10.78 32.75 15.35
N PHE A 18 11.78 33.30 14.66
CA PHE A 18 11.76 33.47 13.20
C PHE A 18 12.49 32.36 12.44
N THR A 19 12.91 31.30 13.11
CA THR A 19 13.32 30.06 12.43
C THR A 19 12.06 29.32 11.96
N SER A 20 11.38 29.89 10.96
CA SER A 20 10.43 29.13 10.16
C SER A 20 11.25 28.04 9.47
N CYS A 21 11.06 26.79 9.87
CA CYS A 21 11.40 25.68 9.02
C CYS A 21 10.70 25.98 7.69
N LYS A 22 11.50 26.26 6.66
CA LYS A 22 11.00 26.27 5.29
C LYS A 22 10.66 24.81 5.04
N ASP A 23 9.39 24.45 5.15
CA ASP A 23 8.93 23.15 4.73
C ASP A 23 9.34 23.05 3.25
N ASP A 24 10.33 22.21 2.98
CA ASP A 24 10.70 21.85 1.62
C ASP A 24 9.52 21.05 1.07
N ASP A 25 8.54 21.74 0.50
CA ASP A 25 7.34 21.19 -0.17
C ASP A 25 7.67 20.36 -1.43
N ASP A 26 8.94 19.98 -1.61
CA ASP A 26 9.45 19.22 -2.75
C ASP A 26 9.15 17.70 -2.63
N TYR A 27 8.44 17.27 -1.60
CA TYR A 27 8.02 15.87 -1.44
C TYR A 27 6.78 15.59 -2.28
N GLN A 28 6.85 14.52 -3.08
CA GLN A 28 5.68 13.99 -3.77
C GLN A 28 4.69 13.44 -2.75
N THR A 29 3.43 13.88 -2.85
CA THR A 29 2.34 13.45 -1.97
C THR A 29 1.35 12.57 -2.72
N ILE A 30 0.67 11.69 -1.99
CA ILE A 30 -0.43 10.90 -2.54
C ILE A 30 -1.66 11.81 -2.63
N GLU A 31 -2.19 11.98 -3.83
CA GLU A 31 -3.39 12.78 -4.12
C GLU A 31 -4.67 11.95 -4.00
N SER A 32 -4.63 10.70 -4.46
CA SER A 32 -5.78 9.80 -4.41
C SER A 32 -5.40 8.34 -4.19
N VAL A 33 -6.38 7.57 -3.73
CA VAL A 33 -6.31 6.12 -3.62
C VAL A 33 -7.55 5.54 -4.26
N ASP A 34 -7.37 4.70 -5.27
CA ASP A 34 -8.45 4.12 -6.07
C ASP A 34 -8.27 2.61 -6.19
N LYS A 35 -9.36 1.87 -6.46
CA LYS A 35 -9.26 0.44 -6.77
C LYS A 35 -8.44 0.24 -8.05
N VAL A 36 -7.60 -0.78 -8.05
CA VAL A 36 -6.89 -1.26 -9.25
C VAL A 36 -7.19 -2.74 -9.46
N LYS A 37 -7.48 -3.11 -10.70
CA LYS A 37 -7.77 -4.50 -11.03
C LYS A 37 -6.52 -5.36 -10.85
N ILE A 38 -6.72 -6.59 -10.38
CA ILE A 38 -5.68 -7.63 -10.39
C ILE A 38 -5.81 -8.36 -11.72
N ASP A 39 -4.83 -8.17 -12.61
CA ASP A 39 -4.81 -8.76 -13.95
C ASP A 39 -4.55 -10.27 -13.90
N SER A 40 -3.71 -10.73 -12.96
CA SER A 40 -3.42 -12.16 -12.78
C SER A 40 -2.91 -12.48 -11.38
N VAL A 41 -3.00 -13.76 -11.02
CA VAL A 41 -2.59 -14.29 -9.71
C VAL A 41 -1.79 -15.57 -9.89
N LYS A 42 -0.64 -15.65 -9.22
CA LYS A 42 0.22 -16.83 -9.15
C LYS A 42 0.37 -17.29 -7.69
N ILE A 43 0.08 -18.56 -7.46
CA ILE A 43 0.26 -19.23 -6.17
C ILE A 43 1.40 -20.23 -6.34
N VAL A 44 2.23 -20.41 -5.29
CA VAL A 44 3.37 -21.34 -5.33
C VAL A 44 2.90 -22.79 -5.41
N SER A 45 1.97 -23.17 -4.54
CA SER A 45 1.37 -24.51 -4.49
C SER A 45 -0.12 -24.38 -4.12
N ASP A 46 -0.96 -25.18 -4.78
CA ASP A 46 -2.38 -25.31 -4.45
C ASP A 46 -2.61 -26.15 -3.19
N THR A 47 -1.57 -26.82 -2.66
CA THR A 47 -1.57 -27.48 -1.35
C THR A 47 -0.46 -26.93 -0.45
N MET A 48 -0.74 -26.75 0.84
CA MET A 48 0.26 -26.35 1.83
C MET A 48 -0.04 -26.93 3.22
N SER A 49 0.97 -27.02 4.09
CA SER A 49 0.76 -27.42 5.49
C SER A 49 0.18 -26.28 6.33
N VAL A 50 -0.67 -26.60 7.29
CA VAL A 50 -1.09 -25.66 8.35
C VAL A 50 0.13 -25.11 9.10
N PHE A 51 0.06 -23.84 9.52
CA PHE A 51 1.16 -23.09 10.13
C PHE A 51 2.40 -22.85 9.25
N SER A 52 2.41 -23.31 8.01
CA SER A 52 3.40 -22.88 7.02
C SER A 52 3.06 -21.49 6.44
N VAL A 53 3.99 -20.93 5.67
CA VAL A 53 3.78 -19.67 4.95
C VAL A 53 4.03 -19.92 3.48
N GLN A 54 3.13 -19.45 2.61
CA GLN A 54 3.41 -19.37 1.18
C GLN A 54 3.02 -18.01 0.60
N SER A 55 3.62 -17.69 -0.54
CA SER A 55 3.40 -16.43 -1.23
C SER A 55 2.31 -16.56 -2.28
N ILE A 56 1.36 -15.62 -2.26
CA ILE A 56 0.42 -15.39 -3.34
C ILE A 56 0.84 -14.09 -4.03
N ARG A 57 1.23 -14.17 -5.30
CA ARG A 57 1.63 -13.01 -6.11
C ARG A 57 0.48 -12.53 -6.95
N THR A 58 0.18 -11.24 -6.87
CA THR A 58 -0.79 -10.56 -7.74
C THR A 58 -0.05 -9.64 -8.70
N TYR A 59 -0.62 -9.42 -9.88
CA TYR A 59 -0.05 -8.55 -10.89
C TYR A 59 -1.12 -7.55 -11.35
N SER A 60 -0.74 -6.28 -11.41
CA SER A 60 -1.61 -5.18 -11.84
C SER A 60 -0.87 -4.28 -12.82
N THR A 61 -1.63 -3.72 -13.77
CA THR A 61 -1.16 -2.71 -14.73
C THR A 61 -1.60 -1.33 -14.28
N TYR A 62 -0.66 -0.40 -14.20
CA TYR A 62 -0.85 0.99 -13.78
C TYR A 62 -0.67 1.91 -14.98
N ALA A 63 -1.53 2.93 -15.10
CA ALA A 63 -1.62 3.78 -16.29
C ALA A 63 -0.45 4.77 -16.47
N SER A 64 0.34 4.99 -15.44
CA SER A 64 1.41 6.00 -15.42
C SER A 64 2.41 5.68 -14.31
N THR A 65 3.62 6.26 -14.38
CA THR A 65 4.67 6.05 -13.36
C THR A 65 4.36 6.67 -11.99
N CYS A 66 3.40 7.59 -11.89
CA CYS A 66 2.93 8.14 -10.60
C CYS A 66 1.85 7.31 -9.92
N ARG A 67 1.47 6.18 -10.54
CA ARG A 67 0.53 5.24 -9.96
C ARG A 67 1.30 4.00 -9.53
N GLY A 68 0.97 3.46 -8.38
CA GLY A 68 1.62 2.27 -7.87
C GLY A 68 0.75 1.56 -6.86
N PHE A 69 1.25 0.46 -6.34
CA PHE A 69 0.53 -0.30 -5.32
C PHE A 69 0.44 0.49 -4.02
N TYR A 70 -0.79 0.65 -3.52
CA TYR A 70 -1.03 1.26 -2.22
C TYR A 70 -1.25 0.21 -1.13
N GLY A 71 -2.07 -0.80 -1.42
CA GLY A 71 -2.41 -1.83 -0.43
C GLY A 71 -3.47 -2.78 -0.93
N TYR A 72 -3.77 -3.78 -0.09
CA TYR A 72 -4.92 -4.65 -0.28
C TYR A 72 -5.99 -4.37 0.76
N ASP A 73 -7.24 -4.45 0.35
CA ASP A 73 -8.34 -4.77 1.23
C ASP A 73 -8.52 -6.30 1.19
N TYR A 74 -8.31 -6.93 2.34
CA TYR A 74 -8.31 -8.39 2.52
C TYR A 74 -9.45 -8.77 3.47
N VAL A 75 -10.61 -9.08 2.90
CA VAL A 75 -11.86 -9.29 3.64
C VAL A 75 -12.07 -10.78 3.90
N HIS A 76 -12.37 -11.13 5.15
CA HIS A 76 -12.78 -12.47 5.53
C HIS A 76 -14.30 -12.58 5.36
N THR A 77 -14.76 -13.22 4.28
CA THR A 77 -16.20 -13.38 3.99
C THR A 77 -16.78 -14.68 4.56
N GLY A 78 -15.92 -15.59 5.01
CA GLY A 78 -16.26 -16.85 5.65
C GLY A 78 -15.05 -17.43 6.38
N GLU A 79 -15.19 -18.61 6.98
CA GLU A 79 -14.08 -19.27 7.69
C GLU A 79 -12.86 -19.48 6.76
N PHE A 80 -13.13 -19.96 5.54
CA PHE A 80 -12.13 -20.27 4.52
C PHE A 80 -12.20 -19.37 3.28
N ASP A 81 -13.15 -18.42 3.23
CA ASP A 81 -13.35 -17.54 2.06
C ASP A 81 -12.74 -16.15 2.27
N ARG A 82 -12.06 -15.66 1.24
CA ARG A 82 -11.35 -14.37 1.24
C ARG A 82 -11.65 -13.58 -0.02
N ASP A 83 -12.04 -12.32 0.14
CA ASP A 83 -12.11 -11.36 -0.95
C ASP A 83 -10.91 -10.43 -0.87
N VAL A 84 -10.23 -10.25 -2.00
CA VAL A 84 -9.02 -9.44 -2.09
C VAL A 84 -9.20 -8.38 -3.18
N THR A 85 -9.15 -7.12 -2.77
CA THR A 85 -9.16 -5.97 -3.68
C THR A 85 -7.85 -5.22 -3.54
N ALA A 86 -7.17 -4.92 -4.66
CA ALA A 86 -5.98 -4.08 -4.66
C ALA A 86 -6.36 -2.60 -4.84
N TYR A 87 -5.58 -1.72 -4.21
CA TYR A 87 -5.67 -0.28 -4.37
C TYR A 87 -4.37 0.26 -4.94
N GLN A 88 -4.50 1.29 -5.76
CA GLN A 88 -3.40 2.08 -6.28
C GLN A 88 -3.42 3.47 -5.69
N TYR A 89 -2.24 4.06 -5.51
CA TYR A 89 -2.12 5.50 -5.26
C TYR A 89 -1.98 6.26 -6.58
N LEU A 90 -2.21 7.56 -6.54
CA LEU A 90 -1.75 8.55 -7.52
C LEU A 90 -0.95 9.62 -6.78
N THR A 91 0.22 10.01 -7.28
CA THR A 91 1.01 11.12 -6.73
C THR A 91 0.99 12.36 -7.62
N ASN A 92 1.27 13.52 -7.01
CA ASN A 92 1.42 14.81 -7.67
C ASN A 92 2.80 15.01 -8.35
N GLY A 93 3.58 13.93 -8.51
CA GLY A 93 4.92 13.98 -9.08
C GLY A 93 4.96 14.22 -10.59
N MET A 94 6.16 14.31 -11.16
CA MET A 94 6.33 14.28 -12.61
C MET A 94 6.07 12.86 -13.15
N CYS A 95 5.01 12.71 -13.93
CA CYS A 95 4.52 11.42 -14.41
C CYS A 95 4.81 11.18 -15.90
N SER A 96 5.32 10.00 -16.23
CA SER A 96 5.26 9.48 -17.60
C SER A 96 3.93 8.73 -17.80
N GLN A 97 3.21 9.07 -18.87
CA GLN A 97 1.94 8.45 -19.25
C GLN A 97 2.19 7.11 -19.99
N VAL A 98 2.87 6.20 -19.30
CA VAL A 98 3.22 4.88 -19.81
C VAL A 98 2.69 3.81 -18.87
N ASN A 99 2.00 2.84 -19.45
CA ASN A 99 1.55 1.66 -18.72
C ASN A 99 2.74 0.87 -18.21
N HIS A 100 2.72 0.50 -16.94
CA HIS A 100 3.69 -0.42 -16.37
C HIS A 100 3.01 -1.49 -15.53
N LYS A 101 3.64 -2.65 -15.43
CA LYS A 101 3.14 -3.76 -14.62
C LYS A 101 3.94 -3.83 -13.34
N SER A 102 3.26 -4.02 -12.21
CA SER A 102 3.91 -4.33 -10.94
C SER A 102 3.36 -5.62 -10.35
N ALA A 103 4.21 -6.29 -9.59
CA ALA A 103 3.88 -7.50 -8.85
C ALA A 103 3.87 -7.19 -7.36
N ASN A 104 2.85 -7.65 -6.66
CA ASN A 104 2.73 -7.50 -5.21
C ASN A 104 2.45 -8.85 -4.58
N GLN A 105 2.69 -8.98 -3.27
CA GLN A 105 2.68 -10.26 -2.59
C GLN A 105 1.84 -10.24 -1.33
N ILE A 106 1.08 -11.32 -1.12
CA ILE A 106 0.42 -11.66 0.14
C ILE A 106 1.16 -12.88 0.70
N ASN A 107 1.57 -12.80 1.96
CA ASN A 107 2.12 -13.94 2.69
C ASN A 107 0.98 -14.64 3.42
N PHE A 108 0.52 -15.76 2.88
CA PHE A 108 -0.58 -16.51 3.45
C PHE A 108 -0.07 -17.52 4.48
N SER A 109 -0.59 -17.43 5.71
CA SER A 109 -0.24 -18.33 6.83
C SER A 109 -1.51 -18.80 7.55
N PRO A 110 -2.09 -19.93 7.14
CA PRO A 110 -3.30 -20.48 7.73
C PRO A 110 -3.02 -21.14 9.09
N ARG A 111 -3.99 -21.00 10.01
CA ARG A 111 -3.97 -21.65 11.34
C ARG A 111 -4.96 -22.80 11.47
N LYS A 112 -5.77 -23.05 10.44
CA LYS A 112 -6.76 -24.12 10.38
C LYS A 112 -6.58 -24.88 9.08
N LYS A 113 -6.85 -26.19 9.13
CA LYS A 113 -6.93 -27.02 7.93
C LYS A 113 -8.25 -26.76 7.22
N GLY A 114 -8.26 -26.88 5.90
CA GLY A 114 -9.45 -26.63 5.08
C GLY A 114 -9.12 -26.12 3.68
N ASN A 115 -10.17 -25.95 2.88
CA ASN A 115 -10.05 -25.47 1.50
C ASN A 115 -10.28 -23.95 1.46
N TYR A 116 -9.19 -23.19 1.42
CA TYR A 116 -9.25 -21.74 1.38
C TYR A 116 -9.54 -21.25 -0.03
N THR A 117 -10.60 -20.47 -0.19
CA THR A 117 -10.99 -19.86 -1.47
C THR A 117 -10.70 -18.37 -1.44
N PHE A 118 -9.92 -17.91 -2.40
CA PHE A 118 -9.59 -16.50 -2.59
C PHE A 118 -10.25 -15.99 -3.86
N ARG A 119 -10.96 -14.87 -3.77
CA ARG A 119 -11.52 -14.13 -4.91
C ARG A 119 -10.78 -12.80 -5.02
N PHE A 120 -10.04 -12.62 -6.11
CA PHE A 120 -9.28 -11.40 -6.39
C PHE A 120 -10.04 -10.53 -7.37
N TRP A 121 -10.33 -9.28 -7.00
CA TRP A 121 -11.12 -8.38 -7.83
C TRP A 121 -10.39 -8.02 -9.13
N ASN A 122 -11.07 -8.22 -10.28
CA ASN A 122 -10.52 -8.01 -11.62
C ASN A 122 -11.36 -7.01 -12.44
N GLY A 123 -11.87 -5.98 -11.79
CA GLY A 123 -12.71 -4.96 -12.44
C GLY A 123 -14.20 -5.30 -12.45
N ASN A 124 -15.04 -4.27 -12.32
CA ASN A 124 -16.50 -4.38 -12.32
C ASN A 124 -16.99 -5.46 -11.34
N ASN A 125 -17.76 -6.44 -11.82
CA ASN A 125 -18.27 -7.57 -11.05
C ASN A 125 -17.46 -8.86 -11.25
N ASN A 126 -16.24 -8.76 -11.79
CA ASN A 126 -15.41 -9.92 -12.12
C ASN A 126 -14.38 -10.22 -11.03
N TRP A 127 -14.13 -11.51 -10.83
CA TRP A 127 -13.20 -12.04 -9.84
C TRP A 127 -12.34 -13.15 -10.43
N ILE A 128 -11.06 -13.20 -10.06
CA ILE A 128 -10.19 -14.35 -10.28
C ILE A 128 -10.28 -15.22 -9.04
N THR A 129 -10.74 -16.46 -9.17
CA THR A 129 -10.83 -17.39 -8.03
C THR A 129 -9.62 -18.32 -8.00
N LYS A 130 -9.07 -18.52 -6.80
CA LYS A 130 -8.03 -19.51 -6.52
C LYS A 130 -8.35 -20.27 -5.23
N THR A 131 -7.96 -21.53 -5.18
CA THR A 131 -8.14 -22.37 -4.00
C THR A 131 -6.79 -22.88 -3.52
N ILE A 132 -6.61 -22.93 -2.20
CA ILE A 132 -5.47 -23.54 -1.53
C ILE A 132 -6.00 -24.55 -0.52
N VAL A 133 -5.61 -25.81 -0.67
CA VAL A 133 -5.88 -26.89 0.29
C VAL A 133 -4.84 -26.81 1.40
N VAL A 134 -5.31 -26.68 2.64
CA VAL A 134 -4.46 -26.61 3.83
C VAL A 134 -4.61 -27.89 4.64
N GLU A 135 -3.51 -28.61 4.81
CA GLU A 135 -3.43 -29.94 5.43
C GLU A 135 -2.62 -29.99 6.72
#